data_AF-A0A8T6UYI5-F1
#
_entry.id   AF-A0A8T6UYI5-F1
#
_cell.length_a   1.000
_cell.length_b   1.000
_cell.length_c   1.000
_cell.angle_alpha   90.00
_cell.angle_beta   90.00
_cell.angle_gamma   90.00
#
_symmetry.space_group_name_H-M   'P 1'
#
loop_
_entity.id
_entity.type
_entity.pdbx_description
1 polymer ?
#
loop_
_entity_poly.entity_id
_entity_poly.type
_entity_poly.pdbx_seq_one_letter_code
_entity_poly.pdbx_strand_id
1 'polypeptide(L)'
;MGKKSKTIEALSKVMYDPHLDPGNFDIIFLDSGEFRKAPFTFLRFTEEGFIYGNAFIPGYKIRAVVHRETGEFLVNRGYDTETLVEHTWPELPPFPVRLGSFFSKFELYRYAALFLCTFEEKLQNGPFDLEPYLGTVASENVAGQKILIVRTQGPFFNTVILDQTIFRGFPSPLPIKETKEIVPG
;
A
#
# COMPACT_ATOMS: atom_id res chain seq x y z
N MET A 1 19.62 -28.34 18.27
CA MET A 1 19.43 -27.50 17.06
C MET A 1 17.94 -27.28 16.86
N GLY A 2 17.41 -26.11 17.22
CA GLY A 2 15.97 -25.84 17.12
C GLY A 2 15.52 -25.75 15.67
N LYS A 3 14.46 -26.49 15.30
CA LYS A 3 13.78 -26.36 14.00
C LYS A 3 13.34 -24.90 13.85
N LYS A 4 14.07 -24.08 13.09
CA LYS A 4 13.53 -22.81 12.62
C LYS A 4 12.24 -23.12 11.85
N SER A 5 11.16 -22.44 12.20
CA SER A 5 9.87 -22.59 11.53
C SER A 5 10.06 -22.38 10.03
N LYS A 6 9.62 -23.32 9.17
CA LYS A 6 9.68 -23.20 7.69
C LYS A 6 9.17 -21.85 7.17
N THR A 7 8.24 -21.23 7.89
CA THR A 7 7.75 -19.87 7.62
C THR A 7 8.84 -18.82 7.77
N ILE A 8 9.61 -18.83 8.86
CA ILE A 8 10.69 -17.86 9.08
C ILE A 8 11.74 -17.99 7.97
N GLU A 9 12.09 -19.22 7.59
CA GLU A 9 13.02 -19.47 6.50
C GLU A 9 12.51 -18.92 5.16
N ALA A 10 11.24 -19.13 4.82
CA ALA A 10 10.65 -18.57 3.60
C ALA A 10 10.57 -17.04 3.63
N LEU A 11 10.20 -16.44 4.77
CA LEU A 11 10.22 -14.98 4.92
C LEU A 11 11.63 -14.42 4.75
N SER A 12 12.63 -15.03 5.41
CA SER A 12 14.03 -14.65 5.26
C SER A 12 14.51 -14.80 3.82
N LYS A 13 14.09 -15.86 3.12
CA LYS A 13 14.40 -16.04 1.71
C LYS A 13 13.86 -14.88 0.87
N VAL A 14 12.57 -14.53 1.02
CA VAL A 14 11.99 -13.41 0.26
C VAL A 14 12.66 -12.07 0.61
N MET A 15 13.03 -11.82 1.88
CA MET A 15 13.62 -10.54 2.29
C MET A 15 15.08 -10.36 1.88
N TYR A 16 15.87 -11.43 1.87
CA TYR A 16 17.33 -11.34 1.82
C TYR A 16 17.96 -12.06 0.63
N ASP A 17 17.21 -12.86 -0.13
CA ASP A 17 17.70 -13.45 -1.38
C ASP A 17 17.69 -12.39 -2.50
N PRO A 18 18.85 -11.97 -3.02
CA PRO A 18 18.93 -10.92 -4.03
C PRO A 18 18.35 -11.34 -5.39
N HIS A 19 18.04 -12.62 -5.59
CA HIS A 19 17.41 -13.14 -6.81
C HIS A 19 15.89 -13.12 -6.74
N LEU A 20 15.31 -12.84 -5.57
CA LEU A 20 13.87 -12.72 -5.40
C LEU A 20 13.49 -11.24 -5.29
N ASP A 21 12.45 -10.84 -6.02
CA ASP A 21 11.79 -9.56 -5.80
C ASP A 21 10.65 -9.75 -4.79
N PRO A 22 10.72 -9.14 -3.59
CA PRO A 22 9.62 -9.17 -2.64
C PRO A 22 8.28 -8.67 -3.22
N GLY A 23 8.32 -7.79 -4.23
CA GLY A 23 7.13 -7.30 -4.95
C GLY A 23 6.31 -8.40 -5.62
N ASN A 24 6.94 -9.54 -5.92
CA ASN A 24 6.33 -10.67 -6.60
C ASN A 24 5.66 -11.66 -5.65
N PHE A 25 5.69 -11.44 -4.33
CA PHE A 25 5.11 -12.37 -3.36
C PHE A 25 3.91 -11.77 -2.65
N ASP A 26 2.95 -12.64 -2.34
CA ASP A 26 1.84 -12.38 -1.43
C ASP A 26 1.95 -13.30 -0.20
N ILE A 27 1.49 -12.80 0.94
CA ILE A 27 1.35 -13.56 2.19
C ILE A 27 -0.13 -13.78 2.47
N ILE A 28 -0.48 -15.04 2.75
CA ILE A 28 -1.80 -15.42 3.23
C ILE A 28 -1.71 -15.70 4.72
N PHE A 29 -2.55 -15.04 5.51
CA PHE A 29 -2.55 -15.13 6.98
C PHE A 29 -3.97 -15.12 7.54
N LEU A 30 -4.14 -15.66 8.75
CA LEU A 30 -5.41 -15.61 9.48
C LEU A 30 -5.49 -14.30 10.28
N ASP A 31 -6.54 -13.52 10.07
CA ASP A 31 -6.83 -12.32 10.85
C ASP A 31 -8.30 -12.28 11.25
N SER A 32 -8.57 -12.18 12.55
CA SER A 32 -9.92 -12.08 13.11
C SER A 32 -10.94 -13.12 12.62
N GLY A 33 -10.46 -14.32 12.25
CA GLY A 33 -11.29 -15.44 11.76
C GLY A 33 -11.35 -15.57 10.25
N GLU A 34 -10.80 -14.62 9.50
CA GLU A 34 -10.79 -14.59 8.05
C GLU A 34 -9.38 -14.81 7.50
N PHE A 35 -9.25 -15.48 6.35
CA PHE A 35 -7.98 -15.54 5.66
C PHE A 35 -7.80 -14.27 4.83
N ARG A 36 -6.65 -13.62 4.98
CA ARG A 36 -6.29 -12.41 4.24
C ARG A 36 -5.07 -12.67 3.38
N LYS A 37 -5.07 -12.14 2.15
CA LYS A 37 -3.93 -12.17 1.22
C LYS A 37 -3.39 -10.76 1.01
N ALA A 38 -2.16 -10.49 1.41
CA ALA A 38 -1.54 -9.17 1.24
C ALA A 38 -0.20 -9.25 0.51
N PRO A 39 0.14 -8.25 -0.33
CA PRO A 39 1.46 -8.15 -0.93
C PRO A 39 2.55 -8.16 0.13
N PHE A 40 3.61 -8.93 -0.09
CA PHE A 40 4.72 -9.05 0.85
C PHE A 40 5.31 -7.68 1.18
N THR A 41 5.47 -6.82 0.17
CA THR A 41 6.03 -5.48 0.36
C THR A 41 5.18 -4.65 1.32
N PHE A 42 3.88 -4.93 1.48
CA PHE A 42 2.91 -4.16 2.28
C PHE A 42 3.01 -4.47 3.78
N LEU A 43 3.83 -5.46 4.14
CA LEU A 43 3.98 -5.93 5.49
C LEU A 43 5.29 -5.41 6.07
N ARG A 44 5.25 -4.93 7.31
CA ARG A 44 6.46 -4.59 8.06
C ARG A 44 6.82 -5.76 8.97
N PHE A 45 7.83 -6.52 8.59
CA PHE A 45 8.26 -7.71 9.33
C PHE A 45 9.02 -7.36 10.62
N THR A 46 8.86 -8.23 11.60
CA THR A 46 9.52 -8.23 12.91
C THR A 46 10.00 -9.66 13.19
N GLU A 47 10.72 -9.89 14.28
CA GLU A 47 11.16 -11.25 14.64
C GLU A 47 10.00 -12.21 14.93
N GLU A 48 8.90 -11.69 15.48
CA GLU A 48 7.76 -12.50 15.96
C GLU A 48 6.61 -12.60 14.96
N GLY A 49 6.63 -11.80 13.88
CA GLY A 49 5.51 -11.66 12.96
C GLY A 49 5.67 -10.46 12.05
N PHE A 50 4.57 -9.79 11.73
CA PHE A 50 4.59 -8.60 10.88
C PHE A 50 3.46 -7.65 11.26
N ILE A 51 3.55 -6.43 10.76
CA ILE A 51 2.52 -5.40 10.93
C ILE A 51 1.82 -5.21 9.60
N TYR A 52 0.49 -5.31 9.65
CA TYR A 52 -0.45 -5.15 8.53
C TYR A 52 -1.41 -4.01 8.87
N GLY A 53 -1.32 -2.90 8.14
CA GLY A 53 -1.94 -1.65 8.55
C GLY A 53 -1.46 -1.25 9.95
N ASN A 54 -2.38 -1.16 10.91
CA ASN A 54 -2.09 -0.83 12.31
C ASN A 54 -2.11 -2.06 13.24
N ALA A 55 -2.27 -3.27 12.72
CA ALA A 55 -2.37 -4.49 13.50
C ALA A 55 -1.08 -5.32 13.44
N PHE A 56 -0.64 -5.82 14.59
CA PHE A 56 0.41 -6.83 14.66
C PHE A 56 -0.18 -8.22 14.42
N ILE A 57 0.39 -8.94 13.45
CA ILE A 57 0.03 -10.30 13.07
C ILE A 57 1.17 -11.25 13.46
N PRO A 58 0.95 -12.16 14.42
CA PRO A 58 1.95 -13.14 14.81
C PRO A 58 2.32 -14.09 13.67
N GLY A 59 3.60 -14.48 13.57
CA GLY A 59 4.11 -15.33 12.49
C GLY A 59 3.46 -16.71 12.42
N TYR A 60 2.91 -17.24 13.53
CA TYR A 60 2.18 -18.51 13.51
C TYR A 60 0.85 -18.42 12.75
N LYS A 61 0.30 -17.21 12.55
CA LYS A 61 -0.92 -16.98 11.77
C LYS A 61 -0.68 -16.99 10.25
N ILE A 62 0.58 -16.98 9.80
CA ILE A 62 0.93 -17.12 8.38
C ILE A 62 0.58 -18.53 7.92
N ARG A 63 -0.23 -18.61 6.87
CA ARG A 63 -0.65 -19.86 6.23
C ARG A 63 0.11 -20.13 4.94
N ALA A 64 0.37 -19.11 4.13
CA ALA A 64 1.11 -19.30 2.90
C ALA A 64 1.97 -18.08 2.52
N VAL A 65 3.02 -18.36 1.77
CA VAL A 65 3.80 -17.35 1.03
C VAL A 65 3.83 -17.83 -0.41
N VAL A 66 3.24 -17.05 -1.30
CA VAL A 66 2.95 -17.45 -2.69
C VAL A 66 3.51 -16.43 -3.66
N HIS A 67 4.13 -16.89 -4.74
CA HIS A 67 4.55 -16.04 -5.83
C HIS A 67 3.32 -15.65 -6.66
N ARG A 68 3.09 -14.34 -6.85
CA ARG A 68 1.87 -13.79 -7.44
C ARG A 68 1.66 -14.25 -8.88
N GLU A 69 2.71 -14.26 -9.69
CA GLU A 69 2.61 -14.63 -11.11
C GLU A 69 2.59 -16.14 -11.35
N THR A 70 3.50 -16.90 -10.73
CA THR A 70 3.64 -18.34 -10.96
C THR A 70 2.69 -19.18 -10.11
N GLY A 71 2.15 -18.62 -9.02
CA GLY A 71 1.36 -19.36 -8.03
C GLY A 71 2.20 -20.30 -7.16
N GLU A 72 3.53 -20.28 -7.28
CA GLU A 72 4.41 -21.18 -6.52
C GLU A 72 4.42 -20.83 -5.04
N PHE A 73 4.24 -21.84 -4.19
CA PHE A 73 4.28 -21.68 -2.73
C PHE A 73 5.68 -21.92 -2.17
N LEU A 74 6.23 -20.93 -1.47
CA LEU A 74 7.39 -21.13 -0.61
C LEU A 74 6.99 -21.81 0.71
N VAL A 75 5.79 -21.51 1.19
CA VAL A 75 5.15 -22.16 2.35
C VAL A 75 3.67 -22.32 2.06
N ASN A 76 3.12 -23.48 2.43
CA ASN A 76 1.69 -23.73 2.42
C ASN A 76 1.32 -24.61 3.63
N ARG A 77 0.52 -24.06 4.55
CA ARG A 77 -0.01 -24.74 5.75
C ARG A 77 -1.51 -25.02 5.65
N GLY A 78 -2.10 -24.85 4.47
CA GLY A 78 -3.54 -24.89 4.27
C GLY A 78 -4.22 -23.59 4.72
N TYR A 79 -5.19 -23.17 3.93
CA TYR A 79 -6.13 -22.10 4.22
C TYR A 79 -7.40 -22.37 3.41
N ASP A 80 -8.52 -21.83 3.87
CA ASP A 80 -9.77 -21.90 3.13
C ASP A 80 -9.77 -20.79 2.08
N THR A 81 -9.89 -21.18 0.82
CA THR A 81 -9.93 -20.26 -0.33
C THR A 81 -11.27 -19.56 -0.44
N GLU A 82 -12.36 -20.13 0.07
CA GLU A 82 -13.70 -19.54 -0.01
C GLU A 82 -13.84 -18.32 0.90
N THR A 83 -13.11 -18.32 2.02
CA THR A 83 -13.05 -17.20 2.98
C THR A 83 -11.83 -16.30 2.77
N LEU A 84 -11.11 -16.45 1.65
CA LEU A 84 -9.95 -15.64 1.34
C LEU A 84 -10.37 -14.23 0.92
N VAL A 85 -10.13 -13.27 1.80
CA VAL A 85 -10.27 -11.84 1.54
C VAL A 85 -8.94 -11.34 0.98
N GLU A 86 -8.91 -10.94 -0.28
CA GLU A 86 -7.76 -10.21 -0.81
C GLU A 86 -7.60 -8.89 -0.08
N HIS A 87 -6.36 -8.40 0.06
CA HIS A 87 -6.05 -7.15 0.73
C HIS A 87 -7.00 -6.05 0.23
N THR A 88 -7.95 -5.70 1.08
CA THR A 88 -8.75 -4.50 0.93
C THR A 88 -7.78 -3.36 1.11
N TRP A 89 -7.45 -2.77 -0.03
CA TRP A 89 -6.85 -1.46 -0.24
C TRP A 89 -7.11 -0.48 0.90
N PRO A 90 -6.26 0.54 1.12
CA PRO A 90 -6.69 1.65 1.96
C PRO A 90 -7.99 2.24 1.39
N GLU A 91 -9.09 2.03 2.09
CA GLU A 91 -10.36 2.61 1.72
C GLU A 91 -10.25 4.13 1.84
N LEU A 92 -10.71 4.84 0.83
CA LEU A 92 -10.86 6.28 0.95
C LEU A 92 -11.82 6.58 2.10
N PRO A 93 -11.49 7.53 3.00
CA PRO A 93 -12.44 7.97 4.00
C PRO A 93 -13.77 8.36 3.32
N PRO A 94 -14.92 7.93 3.88
CA PRO A 94 -16.23 8.13 3.25
C PRO A 94 -16.68 9.60 3.24
N PHE A 95 -15.89 10.50 3.81
CA PHE A 95 -16.13 11.93 3.90
C PHE A 95 -14.91 12.71 3.37
N PRO A 96 -15.11 13.95 2.89
CA PRO A 96 -14.04 14.78 2.35
C PRO A 96 -13.06 15.19 3.45
N VAL A 97 -11.89 14.55 3.48
CA VAL A 97 -10.84 14.80 4.49
C VAL A 97 -9.46 14.57 3.92
N ARG A 98 -8.48 15.29 4.46
CA ARG A 98 -7.08 15.13 4.05
C ARG A 98 -6.63 13.72 4.32
N LEU A 99 -6.11 13.04 3.29
CA LEU A 99 -5.60 11.67 3.45
C LEU A 99 -4.46 11.60 4.48
N GLY A 100 -3.67 12.67 4.60
CA GLY A 100 -2.61 12.80 5.62
C GLY A 100 -3.12 12.82 7.07
N SER A 101 -4.43 12.92 7.31
CA SER A 101 -5.03 12.77 8.64
C SER A 101 -5.32 11.32 9.03
N PHE A 102 -5.35 10.39 8.07
CA PHE A 102 -5.69 8.98 8.27
C PHE A 102 -4.52 8.04 7.97
N PHE A 103 -3.66 8.44 7.04
CA PHE A 103 -2.54 7.64 6.58
C PHE A 103 -1.23 8.33 6.91
N SER A 104 -0.24 7.55 7.32
CA SER A 104 1.13 8.04 7.47
C SER A 104 1.67 8.53 6.13
N LYS A 105 2.70 9.40 6.16
CA LYS A 105 3.37 9.85 4.93
C LYS A 105 3.80 8.65 4.09
N PHE A 106 4.46 7.67 4.69
CA PHE A 106 4.95 6.48 3.97
C PHE A 106 3.83 5.71 3.27
N GLU A 107 2.71 5.45 3.95
CA GLU A 107 1.54 4.81 3.35
C GLU A 107 1.00 5.62 2.17
N LEU A 108 0.97 6.95 2.27
CA LEU A 108 0.54 7.78 1.15
C LEU A 108 1.49 7.72 -0.05
N TYR A 109 2.82 7.71 0.15
CA TYR A 109 3.75 7.53 -0.97
C TYR A 109 3.59 6.17 -1.65
N ARG A 110 3.39 5.15 -0.83
CA ARG A 110 3.22 3.77 -1.23
C ARG A 110 1.91 3.55 -2.00
N TYR A 111 0.81 4.07 -1.49
CA TYR A 111 -0.53 3.90 -2.05
C TYR A 111 -0.97 5.05 -2.95
N ALA A 112 -0.09 6.01 -3.25
CA ALA A 112 -0.42 7.17 -4.06
C ALA A 112 -1.06 6.77 -5.39
N ALA A 113 -0.45 5.83 -6.13
CA ALA A 113 -0.97 5.40 -7.43
C ALA A 113 -2.40 4.87 -7.31
N LEU A 114 -2.67 4.05 -6.31
CA LEU A 114 -3.99 3.50 -6.07
C LEU A 114 -5.01 4.58 -5.72
N PHE A 115 -4.69 5.48 -4.78
CA PHE A 115 -5.58 6.59 -4.44
C PHE A 115 -5.91 7.43 -5.68
N LEU A 116 -4.91 7.72 -6.52
CA LEU A 116 -5.10 8.45 -7.77
C LEU A 116 -5.99 7.68 -8.76
N CYS A 117 -5.84 6.35 -8.91
CA CYS A 117 -6.75 5.54 -9.73
C CYS A 117 -8.20 5.63 -9.21
N THR A 118 -8.40 5.50 -7.89
CA THR A 118 -9.74 5.63 -7.30
C THR A 118 -10.34 7.03 -7.51
N PHE A 119 -9.52 8.07 -7.44
CA PHE A 119 -9.97 9.44 -7.70
C PHE A 119 -10.33 9.67 -9.17
N GLU A 120 -9.55 9.12 -10.09
CA GLU A 120 -9.83 9.13 -11.52
C GLU A 120 -11.18 8.44 -11.82
N GLU A 121 -11.40 7.25 -11.27
CA GLU A 121 -12.69 6.55 -11.37
C GLU A 121 -13.84 7.40 -10.85
N LYS A 122 -13.67 8.09 -9.70
CA LYS A 122 -14.70 8.97 -9.15
C LYS A 122 -14.98 10.18 -10.04
N LEU A 123 -13.96 10.78 -10.65
CA LEU A 123 -14.12 11.89 -11.60
C LEU A 123 -14.83 11.46 -12.89
N GLN A 124 -14.53 10.26 -13.38
CA GLN A 124 -15.19 9.67 -14.55
C GLN A 124 -16.68 9.38 -14.30
N ASN A 125 -17.03 9.05 -13.06
CA ASN A 125 -18.40 8.75 -12.66
C ASN A 125 -19.22 9.99 -12.23
N GLY A 126 -18.61 11.17 -12.16
CA GLY A 126 -19.32 12.42 -11.87
C GLY A 126 -18.45 13.51 -11.23
N PRO A 127 -19.05 14.67 -10.90
CA PRO A 127 -18.35 15.73 -10.20
C PRO A 127 -17.81 15.23 -8.85
N PHE A 128 -16.49 15.26 -8.68
CA PHE A 128 -15.81 14.85 -7.46
C PHE A 128 -14.77 15.89 -7.06
N ASP A 129 -14.84 16.37 -5.81
CA ASP A 129 -13.90 17.36 -5.28
C ASP A 129 -12.67 16.67 -4.70
N LEU A 130 -11.51 16.90 -5.33
CA LEU A 130 -10.22 16.32 -4.93
C LEU A 130 -9.52 17.13 -3.84
N GLU A 131 -9.82 18.43 -3.72
CA GLU A 131 -9.08 19.33 -2.84
C GLU A 131 -9.10 18.89 -1.36
N PRO A 132 -10.22 18.38 -0.80
CA PRO A 132 -10.24 17.86 0.56
C PRO A 132 -9.26 16.72 0.78
N TYR A 133 -9.02 15.88 -0.23
CA TYR A 133 -8.19 14.68 -0.12
C TYR A 133 -6.71 14.95 -0.40
N LEU A 134 -6.44 15.68 -1.48
CA LEU A 134 -5.09 15.92 -2.01
C LEU A 134 -4.47 17.23 -1.49
N GLY A 135 -5.27 18.11 -0.88
CA GLY A 135 -4.90 19.46 -0.53
C GLY A 135 -5.10 20.44 -1.69
N THR A 136 -4.51 21.64 -1.60
CA THR A 136 -4.69 22.73 -2.56
C THR A 136 -4.47 22.30 -4.01
N VAL A 137 -5.50 22.51 -4.83
CA VAL A 137 -5.50 22.26 -6.28
C VAL A 137 -5.57 23.61 -7.00
N ALA A 138 -4.53 23.95 -7.75
CA ALA A 138 -4.48 25.17 -8.55
C ALA A 138 -5.00 24.89 -9.97
N SER A 139 -5.72 25.85 -10.56
CA SER A 139 -6.08 25.81 -11.98
C SER A 139 -5.09 26.63 -12.79
N GLU A 140 -4.58 26.04 -13.86
CA GLU A 140 -3.67 26.70 -14.81
C GLU A 140 -4.28 26.60 -16.22
N ASN A 141 -3.97 27.54 -17.10
CA ASN A 141 -4.32 27.45 -18.52
C ASN A 141 -3.04 27.20 -19.31
N VAL A 142 -2.94 26.03 -19.94
CA VAL A 142 -1.79 25.63 -20.75
C VAL A 142 -2.29 25.37 -22.17
N ALA A 143 -1.77 26.14 -23.14
CA ALA A 143 -2.14 26.04 -24.55
C ALA A 143 -3.67 26.12 -24.81
N GLY A 144 -4.41 26.89 -24.01
CA GLY A 144 -5.86 27.04 -24.14
C GLY A 144 -6.66 25.96 -23.40
N GLN A 145 -6.01 24.98 -22.79
CA GLN A 145 -6.64 23.92 -22.01
C GLN A 145 -6.51 24.21 -20.52
N LYS A 146 -7.62 24.05 -19.79
CA LYS A 146 -7.64 24.18 -18.33
C LYS A 146 -7.11 22.89 -17.72
N ILE A 147 -6.00 22.98 -16.99
CA ILE A 147 -5.45 21.87 -16.20
C ILE A 147 -5.56 22.19 -14.72
N LEU A 148 -5.72 21.16 -13.90
CA LEU A 148 -5.65 21.29 -12.45
C LEU A 148 -4.36 20.65 -11.94
N ILE A 149 -3.69 21.26 -10.96
CA ILE A 149 -2.42 20.79 -10.43
C ILE A 149 -2.44 20.82 -8.91
N VAL A 150 -2.10 19.70 -8.28
CA VAL A 150 -1.93 19.63 -6.82
C VAL A 150 -0.65 20.39 -6.42
N ARG A 151 -0.81 21.43 -5.60
CA ARG A 151 0.30 22.28 -5.13
C ARG A 151 0.73 22.00 -3.69
N THR A 152 -0.04 21.21 -2.95
CA THR A 152 0.35 20.80 -1.60
C THR A 152 1.59 19.89 -1.67
N GLN A 153 2.65 20.25 -0.93
CA GLN A 153 3.83 19.41 -0.84
C GLN A 153 3.49 18.05 -0.22
N GLY A 154 4.06 16.98 -0.78
CA GLY A 154 3.84 15.62 -0.31
C GLY A 154 3.69 14.58 -1.43
N PRO A 155 3.03 13.44 -1.11
CA PRO A 155 2.89 12.27 -1.99
C PRO A 155 2.22 12.53 -3.35
N PHE A 156 1.42 13.60 -3.43
CA PHE A 156 0.63 13.94 -4.61
C PHE A 156 1.06 15.26 -5.26
N PHE A 157 2.20 15.83 -4.82
CA PHE A 157 2.69 17.10 -5.35
C PHE A 157 2.90 17.03 -6.87
N ASN A 158 2.49 18.10 -7.57
CA ASN A 158 2.51 18.21 -9.02
C ASN A 158 1.69 17.16 -9.78
N THR A 159 0.81 16.41 -9.13
CA THR A 159 -0.18 15.59 -9.83
C THR A 159 -1.07 16.51 -10.66
N VAL A 160 -1.19 16.18 -11.94
CA VAL A 160 -1.96 16.93 -12.93
C VAL A 160 -3.27 16.21 -13.19
N ILE A 161 -4.38 16.93 -13.18
CA ILE A 161 -5.69 16.44 -13.59
C ILE A 161 -6.10 17.17 -14.86
N LEU A 162 -6.33 16.41 -15.92
CA LEU A 162 -6.73 16.89 -17.24
C LEU A 162 -7.86 16.01 -17.78
N ASP A 163 -9.00 16.62 -18.10
CA ASP A 163 -10.16 15.92 -18.67
C ASP A 163 -10.52 14.62 -17.91
N GLN A 164 -10.62 14.72 -16.58
CA GLN A 164 -10.89 13.60 -15.66
C GLN A 164 -9.81 12.52 -15.60
N THR A 165 -8.69 12.68 -16.32
CA THR A 165 -7.52 11.82 -16.27
C THR A 165 -6.48 12.40 -15.30
N ILE A 166 -5.87 11.54 -14.49
CA ILE A 166 -4.90 11.92 -13.47
C ILE A 166 -3.51 11.43 -13.84
N PHE A 167 -2.60 12.38 -14.07
CA PHE A 167 -1.18 12.12 -14.29
C PHE A 167 -0.41 12.35 -12.99
N ARG A 168 0.13 11.29 -12.42
CA ARG A 168 0.95 11.38 -11.20
C ARG A 168 2.18 12.26 -11.44
N GLY A 169 2.31 13.30 -10.63
CA GLY A 169 3.46 14.19 -10.65
C GLY A 169 4.68 13.62 -9.94
N PHE A 170 5.77 14.39 -9.95
CA PHE A 170 6.93 14.13 -9.10
C PHE A 170 6.58 14.49 -7.66
N PRO A 171 6.41 13.50 -6.76
CA PRO A 171 6.04 13.80 -5.39
C PRO A 171 7.20 14.53 -4.71
N SER A 172 6.91 15.25 -3.62
CA SER A 172 7.97 15.84 -2.82
C SER A 172 8.90 14.73 -2.29
N PRO A 173 10.22 14.93 -2.18
CA PRO A 173 11.09 13.91 -1.60
C PRO A 173 10.72 13.66 -0.14
N LEU A 174 10.69 12.39 0.28
CA LEU A 174 10.57 12.02 1.69
C LEU A 174 11.87 12.39 2.42
N PRO A 175 11.84 13.27 3.44
CA PRO A 175 13.05 13.59 4.20
C PRO A 175 13.55 12.34 4.95
N ILE A 176 14.80 11.94 4.72
CA ILE A 176 15.42 10.76 5.37
C ILE A 176 15.47 10.90 6.90
N LYS A 177 15.40 12.13 7.44
CA LYS A 177 15.36 12.34 8.90
C LYS A 177 14.03 11.92 9.54
N GLU A 178 12.94 11.89 8.77
CA GLU A 178 11.60 11.52 9.27
C GLU A 178 11.37 10.00 9.28
N THR A 179 12.31 9.19 8.76
CA THR A 179 12.21 7.71 8.78
C THR A 179 12.89 7.07 9.99
N LYS A 180 13.45 7.86 10.91
CA LYS A 180 14.19 7.37 12.10
C LYS A 180 13.34 7.15 13.36
N GLU A 181 12.06 7.52 13.36
CA GLU A 181 11.17 7.20 14.48
C GLU A 181 10.29 6.03 14.08
N ILE A 182 10.73 4.79 14.37
CA ILE A 182 10.06 3.72 15.13
C ILE A 182 11.04 2.53 15.13
N VAL A 183 12.07 2.57 15.97
CA VAL A 183 12.73 1.33 16.43
C VAL A 183 12.14 1.04 17.80
N PRO A 184 11.30 0.01 17.98
CA PRO A 184 10.97 -0.44 19.32
C PRO A 184 12.26 -1.00 19.93
N GLY A 185 12.67 -0.43 21.06
CA GLY A 185 13.61 -1.08 21.97
C GLY A 185 12.97 -2.23 22.73
#